data_AF-A0A2T2U6G7-F1
#
_entry.id   AF-A0A2T2U6G7-F1
#
_cell.length_a   1.000
_cell.length_b   1.000
_cell.length_c   1.000
_cell.angle_alpha   90.00
_cell.angle_beta   90.00
_cell.angle_gamma   90.00
#
_symmetry.space_group_name_H-M   'P 1'
#
loop_
_entity.id
_entity.type
_entity.pdbx_description
1 polymer ?
#
loop_
_entity_poly.entity_id
_entity_poly.type
_entity_poly.pdbx_seq_one_letter_code
_entity_poly.pdbx_strand_id
1 'polypeptide(L)'
;MDVFQQIIDRLSYYVWEFGIPAGDGEIPLVAILLLGAGLYLTLRTSFAQIRHFAHGVAVTSGTYDDPDDPGDVTHFAALSTALSATIGTGNVAGVALAIHFGGPGALFWMWVTAVLGMATKFSEVTLAQYYR
;
A
#
# COMPACT_ATOMS: atom_id res chain seq x y z
N MET A 1 -11.47 33.17 -0.61
CA MET A 1 -11.45 31.70 -0.33
C MET A 1 -11.57 30.89 -1.61
N ASP A 2 -12.04 31.50 -2.71
CA ASP A 2 -12.36 30.83 -3.97
C ASP A 2 -11.12 30.34 -4.74
N VAL A 3 -10.00 31.06 -4.68
CA VAL A 3 -8.75 30.65 -5.35
C VAL A 3 -8.17 29.37 -4.75
N PHE A 4 -8.23 29.22 -3.42
CA PHE A 4 -7.74 28.02 -2.74
C PHE A 4 -8.61 26.80 -3.05
N GLN A 5 -9.94 26.99 -3.04
CA GLN A 5 -10.88 25.96 -3.44
C GLN A 5 -10.66 25.55 -4.90
N GLN A 6 -10.50 26.50 -5.82
CA GLN A 6 -10.18 26.19 -7.23
C GLN A 6 -8.90 25.37 -7.41
N ILE A 7 -7.88 25.59 -6.57
CA ILE A 7 -6.66 24.78 -6.61
C ILE A 7 -6.96 23.36 -6.11
N ILE A 8 -7.69 23.22 -5.00
CA ILE A 8 -8.08 21.91 -4.46
C ILE A 8 -8.92 21.15 -5.48
N ASP A 9 -9.92 21.78 -6.08
CA ASP A 9 -10.82 21.15 -7.04
C ASP A 9 -10.04 20.68 -8.28
N ARG A 10 -9.09 21.49 -8.77
CA ARG A 10 -8.23 21.05 -9.88
C ARG A 10 -7.35 19.86 -9.49
N LEU A 11 -6.77 19.86 -8.30
CA LEU A 11 -5.96 18.73 -7.84
C LEU A 11 -6.81 17.47 -7.61
N SER A 12 -7.98 17.63 -6.99
CA SER A 12 -8.96 16.55 -6.80
C SER A 12 -9.35 15.94 -8.13
N TYR A 13 -9.66 16.79 -9.12
CA TYR A 13 -10.03 16.33 -10.44
C TYR A 13 -8.95 15.43 -11.04
N TYR A 14 -7.69 15.88 -11.09
CA TYR A 14 -6.62 15.09 -11.71
C TYR A 14 -6.24 13.82 -10.94
N VAL A 15 -6.42 13.79 -9.62
CA VAL A 15 -6.01 12.65 -8.78
C VAL A 15 -7.14 11.64 -8.63
N TRP A 16 -8.35 12.11 -8.34
CA TRP A 16 -9.47 11.28 -7.88
C TRP A 16 -10.62 11.15 -8.89
N GLU A 17 -10.83 12.14 -9.75
CA GLU A 17 -11.97 12.13 -10.69
C GLU A 17 -11.54 11.78 -12.12
N PHE A 18 -10.29 12.06 -12.48
CA PHE A 18 -9.74 11.71 -13.79
C PHE A 18 -9.68 10.18 -13.92
N GLY A 19 -10.58 9.64 -14.74
CA GLY A 19 -10.85 8.21 -14.78
C GLY A 19 -11.45 7.73 -16.09
N ILE A 20 -11.66 6.42 -16.16
CA ILE A 20 -12.32 5.77 -17.29
C ILE A 20 -13.79 5.55 -16.91
N PRO A 21 -14.76 5.94 -17.76
CA PRO A 21 -16.16 5.67 -17.50
C PRO A 21 -16.41 4.16 -17.51
N ALA A 22 -17.01 3.64 -16.44
CA ALA A 22 -17.34 2.24 -16.27
C ALA A 22 -18.77 2.08 -15.74
N GLY A 23 -19.72 1.81 -16.64
CA GLY A 23 -21.13 1.69 -16.30
C GLY A 23 -21.71 3.01 -15.79
N ASP A 24 -22.25 3.00 -14.58
CA ASP A 24 -22.89 4.16 -13.94
C ASP A 24 -21.91 5.05 -13.14
N GLY A 25 -20.60 4.77 -13.18
CA GLY A 25 -19.58 5.51 -12.44
C GLY A 25 -18.23 5.65 -13.15
N GLU A 26 -17.34 6.44 -12.58
CA GLU A 26 -15.97 6.65 -13.08
C GLU A 26 -14.98 5.89 -12.19
N ILE A 27 -14.10 5.09 -12.79
CA ILE A 27 -13.00 4.45 -12.07
C ILE A 27 -11.79 5.39 -12.12
N PRO A 28 -11.28 5.87 -10.97
CA PRO A 28 -10.13 6.76 -10.94
C PRO A 28 -8.90 6.11 -11.60
N LEU A 29 -8.23 6.82 -12.49
CA LEU A 29 -7.05 6.32 -13.20
C LEU A 29 -5.94 5.95 -12.22
N VAL A 30 -5.80 6.70 -11.12
CA VAL A 30 -4.83 6.42 -10.05
C VAL A 30 -5.04 5.03 -9.45
N ALA A 31 -6.29 4.61 -9.22
CA ALA A 31 -6.58 3.28 -8.70
C ALA A 31 -6.16 2.18 -9.70
N ILE A 32 -6.44 2.39 -11.00
CA ILE A 32 -6.03 1.46 -12.07
C ILE A 32 -4.51 1.37 -12.15
N LEU A 33 -3.79 2.49 -12.10
CA LEU A 33 -2.34 2.53 -12.17
C LEU A 33 -1.70 1.86 -10.95
N LEU A 34 -2.20 2.11 -9.74
CA LEU A 34 -1.67 1.50 -8.52
C LEU A 34 -1.88 -0.01 -8.50
N LEU A 35 -3.09 -0.48 -8.83
CA LEU A 35 -3.39 -1.92 -8.91
C LEU A 35 -2.65 -2.59 -10.07
N GLY A 36 -2.57 -1.92 -11.22
CA GLY A 36 -1.81 -2.38 -12.38
C GLY A 36 -0.32 -2.49 -12.09
N ALA A 37 0.26 -1.51 -11.40
CA ALA A 37 1.65 -1.56 -10.96
C ALA A 37 1.88 -2.71 -9.96
N GLY A 38 1.00 -2.88 -8.98
CA GLY A 38 1.07 -3.99 -8.02
C GLY A 38 0.97 -5.36 -8.69
N LEU A 39 0.09 -5.50 -9.69
CA LEU A 39 -0.03 -6.72 -10.49
C LEU A 39 1.22 -6.96 -11.34
N TYR A 40 1.71 -5.94 -12.04
CA TYR A 40 2.93 -6.02 -12.83
C TYR A 40 4.14 -6.43 -11.98
N LEU A 41 4.33 -5.79 -10.83
CA LEU A 41 5.42 -6.11 -9.91
C LEU A 41 5.27 -7.49 -9.29
N THR A 42 4.04 -7.89 -8.96
CA THR A 42 3.74 -9.26 -8.49
C THR A 42 4.19 -10.29 -9.53
N LEU A 43 3.82 -10.13 -10.79
CA LEU A 43 4.20 -11.06 -11.85
C LEU A 43 5.71 -11.02 -12.13
N ARG A 44 6.30 -9.82 -12.21
CA ARG A 44 7.75 -9.63 -12.46
C ARG A 44 8.62 -10.25 -11.36
N THR A 45 8.21 -10.10 -10.10
CA THR A 45 8.91 -10.69 -8.94
C THR A 45 8.50 -12.14 -8.68
N SER A 46 7.71 -12.74 -9.58
CA SER A 46 7.24 -14.11 -9.54
C SER A 46 6.45 -14.46 -8.27
N PHE A 47 5.65 -13.52 -7.75
CA PHE A 47 4.93 -13.61 -6.47
C PHE A 47 5.84 -13.63 -5.23
N ALA A 48 6.83 -12.73 -5.20
CA ALA A 48 7.77 -12.60 -4.08
C ALA A 48 7.06 -12.41 -2.73
N GLN A 49 5.94 -11.67 -2.69
CA GLN A 49 5.19 -11.43 -1.46
C GLN A 49 4.60 -12.69 -0.83
N ILE A 50 4.30 -13.73 -1.63
CA ILE A 50 3.79 -15.02 -1.11
C ILE A 50 4.98 -15.92 -0.76
N ARG A 51 5.98 -16.00 -1.65
CA ARG A 51 7.11 -16.92 -1.51
C ARG A 51 8.02 -16.59 -0.31
N HIS A 52 8.22 -15.30 -0.04
CA HIS A 52 9.13 -14.83 1.02
C HIS A 52 8.41 -14.40 2.30
N PHE A 53 7.08 -14.56 2.38
CA PHE A 53 6.31 -14.15 3.56
C PHE A 53 6.82 -14.82 4.84
N ALA A 54 6.98 -16.14 4.82
CA ALA A 54 7.45 -16.90 5.98
C ALA A 54 8.86 -16.48 6.42
N HIS A 55 9.75 -16.19 5.46
CA HIS A 55 11.08 -15.69 5.75
C HIS A 55 11.03 -14.30 6.38
N GLY A 56 10.20 -13.39 5.85
CA GLY A 56 9.99 -12.06 6.43
C GLY A 56 9.51 -12.12 7.87
N VAL A 57 8.58 -13.01 8.19
CA VAL A 57 8.13 -13.24 9.57
C VAL A 57 9.29 -13.68 10.46
N ALA A 58 10.08 -14.67 10.01
CA ALA A 58 11.22 -15.18 10.77
C ALA A 58 12.32 -14.12 11.02
N VAL A 59 12.56 -13.23 10.05
CA VAL A 59 13.46 -12.07 10.20
C VAL A 59 12.93 -11.13 11.27
N THR A 60 11.65 -10.76 11.19
CA THR A 60 11.05 -9.81 12.14
C THR A 60 10.81 -10.39 13.54
N SER A 61 10.82 -11.72 13.70
CA SER A 61 10.77 -12.37 15.02
C SER A 61 12.11 -12.43 15.73
N GLY A 62 13.18 -11.90 15.12
CA GLY A 62 14.52 -11.86 15.69
C GLY A 62 15.30 -13.17 15.58
N THR A 63 14.84 -14.12 14.76
CA THR A 63 15.58 -15.37 14.50
C THR A 63 16.89 -15.11 13.75
N TYR A 64 17.00 -13.97 13.09
CA TYR A 64 18.16 -13.53 12.32
C TYR A 64 18.76 -12.22 12.86
N ASP A 65 18.39 -11.76 14.05
CA ASP A 65 19.00 -10.57 14.65
C ASP A 65 20.41 -10.91 15.17
N ASP A 66 21.44 -10.20 14.68
CA ASP A 66 22.82 -10.28 15.20
C ASP A 66 23.22 -8.91 15.79
N PRO A 67 23.72 -8.84 17.05
CA PRO A 67 24.21 -7.60 17.65
C PRO A 67 25.37 -6.94 16.89
N ASP A 68 26.12 -7.71 16.10
CA ASP A 68 27.26 -7.23 15.32
C ASP A 68 26.86 -6.79 13.90
N ASP A 69 25.60 -6.97 13.50
CA ASP A 69 25.11 -6.54 12.19
C ASP A 69 25.02 -5.01 12.08
N PRO A 70 25.36 -4.43 10.92
CA PRO A 70 25.25 -2.99 10.71
C PRO A 70 23.78 -2.55 10.67
N GLY A 71 23.33 -1.86 11.72
CA GLY A 71 21.99 -1.27 11.80
C GLY A 71 21.71 -0.55 13.12
N ASP A 72 20.95 0.55 13.07
CA ASP A 72 20.64 1.35 14.28
C ASP A 72 19.49 0.76 15.12
N VAL A 73 18.69 -0.14 14.55
CA VAL A 73 17.49 -0.72 15.16
C VAL A 73 17.33 -2.18 14.73
N THR A 74 16.72 -3.00 15.60
CA THR A 74 16.39 -4.40 15.30
C THR A 74 15.36 -4.51 14.17
N HIS A 75 15.28 -5.67 13.52
CA HIS A 75 14.29 -5.91 12.48
C HIS A 75 12.85 -5.71 12.98
N PHE A 76 12.56 -6.12 14.21
CA PHE A 76 11.26 -5.91 14.83
C PHE A 76 10.95 -4.42 15.09
N ALA A 77 11.95 -3.66 15.56
CA ALA A 77 11.79 -2.23 15.81
C ALA A 77 11.57 -1.44 14.50
N ALA A 78 12.27 -1.82 13.42
CA ALA A 78 12.06 -1.25 12.10
C ALA A 78 10.64 -1.54 11.58
N LEU A 79 10.16 -2.78 11.70
CA LEU A 79 8.79 -3.17 11.35
C LEU A 79 7.77 -2.37 12.17
N SER A 80 7.95 -2.31 13.49
CA SER A 80 7.03 -1.60 14.40
C SER A 80 6.93 -0.11 14.06
N THR A 81 8.05 0.51 13.71
CA THR A 81 8.09 1.91 13.26
C THR A 81 7.29 2.11 11.97
N ALA A 82 7.46 1.22 10.98
CA ALA A 82 6.70 1.28 9.74
C ALA A 82 5.20 1.02 9.94
N LEU A 83 4.83 0.07 10.82
CA LEU A 83 3.44 -0.22 11.15
C LEU A 83 2.76 0.93 11.89
N SER A 84 3.47 1.58 12.82
CA SER A 84 2.97 2.76 13.53
C SER A 84 2.62 3.91 12.57
N ALA A 85 3.43 4.11 11.52
CA ALA A 85 3.17 5.13 10.51
C ALA A 85 1.98 4.81 9.59
N THR A 86 1.56 3.55 9.50
CA THR A 86 0.55 3.09 8.53
C THR A 86 -0.76 2.66 9.16
N ILE A 87 -0.78 2.28 10.45
CA ILE A 87 -1.99 1.87 11.17
C ILE A 87 -2.43 3.02 12.08
N GLY A 88 -3.66 3.49 11.86
CA GLY A 88 -4.27 4.52 12.70
C GLY A 88 -5.79 4.49 12.67
N THR A 89 -6.41 5.41 13.41
CA THR A 89 -7.86 5.60 13.44
C THR A 89 -8.45 5.84 12.04
N GLY A 90 -7.69 6.47 11.14
CA GLY A 90 -8.07 6.67 9.75
C GLY A 90 -8.34 5.36 8.99
N ASN A 91 -7.56 4.30 9.24
CA ASN A 91 -7.79 3.00 8.58
C ASN A 91 -9.07 2.35 9.07
N VAL A 92 -9.37 2.45 10.37
CA VAL A 92 -10.60 1.89 10.95
C VAL A 92 -11.84 2.61 10.43
N ALA A 93 -11.82 3.95 10.45
CA ALA A 93 -12.90 4.76 9.90
C ALA A 93 -13.05 4.56 8.39
N GLY A 94 -11.94 4.47 7.65
CA GLY A 94 -11.92 4.23 6.21
C GLY A 94 -12.53 2.88 5.82
N VAL A 95 -12.20 1.81 6.54
CA VAL A 95 -12.84 0.49 6.36
C VAL A 95 -14.34 0.58 6.62
N ALA A 96 -14.75 1.26 7.69
CA ALA A 96 -16.17 1.40 8.04
C ALA A 96 -16.95 2.15 6.93
N LEU A 97 -16.40 3.26 6.42
CA LEU A 97 -16.99 4.03 5.32
C LEU A 97 -17.02 3.24 4.02
N ALA A 98 -15.95 2.51 3.70
CA ALA A 98 -15.89 1.68 2.50
C ALA A 98 -16.95 0.57 2.51
N ILE A 99 -17.18 -0.07 3.67
CA ILE A 99 -18.24 -1.07 3.81
C ILE A 99 -19.62 -0.42 3.80
N HIS A 100 -19.78 0.74 4.45
CA HIS A 100 -21.05 1.46 4.50
C HIS A 100 -21.54 1.88 3.10
N PHE A 101 -20.65 2.44 2.28
CA PHE A 101 -21.00 2.90 0.93
C PHE A 101 -20.84 1.84 -0.16
N GLY A 102 -19.81 1.00 -0.08
CA GLY A 102 -19.51 -0.04 -1.08
C GLY A 102 -20.11 -1.41 -0.79
N GLY A 103 -20.77 -1.57 0.36
CA GLY A 103 -21.32 -2.85 0.82
C GLY A 103 -20.26 -3.85 1.27
N PRO A 104 -20.67 -5.09 1.62
CA PRO A 104 -19.76 -6.10 2.16
C PRO A 104 -18.68 -6.55 1.16
N GLY A 105 -18.92 -6.38 -0.15
CA GLY A 105 -17.95 -6.70 -1.21
C GLY A 105 -16.69 -5.84 -1.17
N ALA A 106 -16.71 -4.68 -0.51
CA ALA A 106 -15.55 -3.82 -0.34
C ALA A 106 -14.39 -4.55 0.37
N LEU A 107 -14.68 -5.40 1.36
CA LEU A 107 -13.66 -6.15 2.10
C LEU A 107 -12.83 -7.08 1.21
N PHE A 108 -13.48 -7.77 0.28
CA PHE A 108 -12.79 -8.63 -0.68
C PHE A 108 -11.79 -7.82 -1.49
N TRP A 109 -12.21 -6.68 -2.03
CA TRP A 109 -11.33 -5.81 -2.81
C TRP A 109 -10.21 -5.22 -1.96
N MET A 110 -10.45 -4.87 -0.70
CA MET A 110 -9.39 -4.41 0.22
C MET A 110 -8.31 -5.47 0.46
N TRP A 111 -8.66 -6.75 0.53
CA TRP A 111 -7.65 -7.81 0.61
C TRP A 111 -6.87 -7.97 -0.69
N VAL A 112 -7.55 -7.91 -1.84
CA VAL A 112 -6.89 -7.96 -3.15
C VAL A 112 -5.91 -6.79 -3.30
N THR A 113 -6.33 -5.57 -2.94
CA THR A 113 -5.44 -4.39 -3.00
C THR A 113 -4.27 -4.51 -2.04
N ALA A 114 -4.46 -5.06 -0.84
CA ALA A 114 -3.39 -5.31 0.12
C ALA A 114 -2.37 -6.31 -0.43
N VAL A 115 -2.81 -7.42 -1.04
CA VAL A 115 -1.92 -8.44 -1.60
C VAL A 115 -1.08 -7.89 -2.76
N LEU A 116 -1.68 -7.11 -3.65
CA LEU A 116 -0.95 -6.45 -4.73
C LEU A 116 -0.03 -5.34 -4.20
N GLY A 117 -0.48 -4.59 -3.19
CA GLY A 117 0.29 -3.55 -2.53
C GLY A 117 1.55 -4.05 -1.83
N MET A 118 1.55 -5.29 -1.30
CA MET A 118 2.75 -5.90 -0.72
C MET A 118 3.90 -6.00 -1.73
N ALA A 119 3.62 -6.36 -2.99
CA ALA A 119 4.65 -6.45 -4.03
C ALA A 119 5.22 -5.07 -4.39
N THR A 120 4.36 -4.04 -4.41
CA THR A 120 4.79 -2.65 -4.62
C THR A 120 5.68 -2.18 -3.49
N LYS A 121 5.26 -2.35 -2.23
CA LYS A 121 6.03 -1.94 -1.05
C LYS A 121 7.36 -2.69 -0.95
N PHE A 122 7.38 -3.99 -1.23
CA PHE A 122 8.63 -4.76 -1.28
C PHE A 122 9.62 -4.18 -2.30
N SER A 123 9.11 -3.84 -3.50
CA SER A 123 9.95 -3.25 -4.56
C SER A 123 10.47 -1.87 -4.16
N GLU A 124 9.61 -1.00 -3.60
CA GLU A 124 9.99 0.34 -3.12
C GLU A 124 11.09 0.28 -2.07
N VAL A 125 10.94 -0.56 -1.05
CA VAL A 125 11.93 -0.69 0.04
C VAL A 125 13.23 -1.29 -0.49
N THR A 126 13.17 -2.27 -1.39
CA THR A 126 14.36 -2.86 -2.00
C THR A 126 15.14 -1.83 -2.81
N LEU A 127 14.44 -1.02 -3.63
CA LEU A 127 15.06 0.07 -4.39
C LEU A 127 15.65 1.13 -3.47
N ALA A 128 14.94 1.49 -2.38
CA ALA A 128 15.43 2.45 -1.40
C ALA A 128 16.71 1.99 -0.69
N GLN A 129 16.85 0.69 -0.38
CA GLN A 129 18.10 0.15 0.17
C GLN A 129 19.21 0.07 -0.88
N TYR A 130 18.90 -0.22 -2.14
CA TYR A 130 19.90 -0.32 -3.21
C TYR A 130 20.54 1.03 -3.57
N TYR A 131 19.77 2.13 -3.50
CA TYR A 131 20.24 3.48 -3.86
C TYR A 131 20.61 4.35 -2.64
N ARG A 132 20.59 3.78 -1.43
CA ARG A 132 21.11 4.40 -0.20
C ARG A 132 22.61 4.18 -0.08
#